data_AF-A0A9Q7F8D9-F1
#
_entry.id   AF-A0A9Q7F8D9-F1
#
_cell.length_a   1.000
_cell.length_b   1.000
_cell.length_c   1.000
_cell.angle_alpha   90.00
_cell.angle_beta   90.00
_cell.angle_gamma   90.00
#
_symmetry.space_group_name_H-M   'P 1'
#
loop_
_entity.id
_entity.type
_entity.pdbx_description
1 polymer ?
#
loop_
_entity_poly.entity_id
_entity_poly.type
_entity_poly.pdbx_seq_one_letter_code
_entity_poly.pdbx_strand_id
1 'polypeptide(L)' 'MRDQQTAINDKHDQDAMLKLYQERGAMTEEDLLAAGVSKESQIRNAPKVAELIRFFDMPIAA' A
#
# COMPACT_ATOMS: atom_id res chain seq x y z
N MET A 1 -0.69 -21.70 -10.17
CA MET A 1 0.13 -20.68 -10.88
C MET A 1 -0.48 -19.28 -10.78
N ARG A 2 -1.82 -19.11 -10.80
CA ARG A 2 -2.46 -17.78 -10.59
C ARG A 2 -2.14 -17.16 -9.21
N ASP A 3 -2.08 -17.98 -8.17
CA ASP A 3 -1.92 -17.48 -6.78
C ASP A 3 -0.55 -16.83 -6.52
N GLN A 4 0.53 -17.34 -7.14
CA GLN A 4 1.87 -16.73 -7.01
C GLN A 4 1.96 -15.38 -7.72
N GLN A 5 1.31 -15.23 -8.89
CA GLN A 5 1.32 -13.96 -9.62
C GLN A 5 0.54 -12.88 -8.86
N THR A 6 -0.60 -13.24 -8.26
CA THR A 6 -1.37 -12.31 -7.41
C THR A 6 -0.58 -11.89 -6.18
N ALA A 7 0.13 -12.82 -5.52
CA ALA A 7 0.97 -12.50 -4.37
C ALA A 7 2.16 -11.59 -4.70
N ILE A 8 2.80 -11.78 -5.86
CA ILE A 8 3.88 -10.89 -6.35
C ILE A 8 3.31 -9.49 -6.60
N ASN A 9 2.17 -9.39 -7.28
CA ASN A 9 1.53 -8.11 -7.57
C ASN A 9 1.08 -7.40 -6.29
N ASP A 10 0.54 -8.14 -5.31
CA ASP A 10 0.11 -7.57 -4.03
C ASP A 10 1.28 -6.96 -3.24
N LYS A 11 2.47 -7.59 -3.27
CA LYS A 11 3.66 -7.00 -2.64
C LYS A 11 4.08 -5.70 -3.34
N HIS A 12 4.13 -5.70 -4.67
CA HIS A 12 4.48 -4.50 -5.44
C HIS A 12 3.49 -3.36 -5.18
N ASP A 13 2.19 -3.67 -5.14
CA ASP A 13 1.14 -2.69 -4.88
C ASP A 13 1.17 -2.18 -3.43
N GLN A 14 1.47 -3.03 -2.44
CA GLN A 14 1.73 -2.59 -1.06
C GLN A 14 2.89 -1.62 -0.98
N ASP A 15 4.02 -1.96 -1.60
CA ASP A 15 5.23 -1.13 -1.59
C ASP A 15 4.95 0.21 -2.30
N ALA A 16 4.16 0.22 -3.37
CA ALA A 16 3.72 1.43 -4.06
C ALA A 16 2.80 2.30 -3.18
N MET A 17 1.76 1.71 -2.58
CA MET A 17 0.83 2.40 -1.69
C MET A 17 1.56 3.04 -0.49
N LEU A 18 2.47 2.30 0.15
CA LEU A 18 3.25 2.79 1.28
C LEU A 18 4.19 3.93 0.86
N LYS A 19 4.90 3.78 -0.26
CA LYS A 19 5.80 4.80 -0.76
C LYS A 19 5.06 6.10 -1.09
N LEU A 20 3.91 5.99 -1.77
CA LEU A 20 3.07 7.13 -2.09
C LEU A 20 2.58 7.84 -0.83
N TYR A 21 2.22 7.08 0.21
CA TYR A 21 1.88 7.65 1.50
C TYR A 21 3.04 8.42 2.13
N GLN A 22 4.25 7.88 2.11
CA GLN A 22 5.43 8.56 2.66
C GLN A 22 5.80 9.83 1.88
N GLU A 23 5.60 9.84 0.55
CA GLU A 23 5.92 10.98 -0.31
C GLU A 23 4.86 12.09 -0.27
N ARG A 24 3.57 11.73 -0.17
CA ARG A 24 2.44 12.64 -0.40
C ARG A 24 1.43 12.72 0.75
N GLY A 25 1.52 11.82 1.72
CA GLY A 25 0.53 11.64 2.78
C GLY A 25 -0.67 10.79 2.34
N ALA A 26 -1.80 10.95 3.03
CA ALA A 26 -3.01 10.18 2.74
C ALA A 26 -3.47 10.40 1.28
N MET A 27 -3.64 9.31 0.54
CA MET A 27 -4.04 9.30 -0.86
C MET A 27 -5.49 8.84 -1.02
N THR A 28 -6.20 9.33 -2.04
CA THR A 28 -7.53 8.83 -2.38
C THR A 28 -7.47 7.56 -3.23
N GLU A 29 -8.63 6.94 -3.46
CA GLU A 29 -8.76 5.81 -4.40
C GLU A 29 -8.28 6.22 -5.81
N GLU A 30 -8.65 7.42 -6.26
CA GLU A 30 -8.30 7.95 -7.58
C GLU A 30 -6.80 8.19 -7.74
N ASP A 31 -6.12 8.69 -6.70
CA ASP A 31 -4.67 8.88 -6.72
C ASP A 31 -3.93 7.54 -6.86
N LEU A 32 -4.41 6.50 -6.18
CA LEU A 32 -3.86 5.15 -6.25
C LEU A 32 -4.13 4.50 -7.60
N LEU A 33 -5.32 4.71 -8.18
CA LEU A 33 -5.63 4.27 -9.54
C LEU A 33 -4.72 4.96 -10.58
N ALA A 34 -4.49 6.27 -10.44
CA ALA A 34 -3.57 7.03 -11.30
C ALA A 34 -2.11 6.54 -11.16
N ALA A 35 -1.74 6.02 -10.00
CA ALA A 35 -0.45 5.37 -9.75
C ALA A 35 -0.38 3.91 -10.23
N GLY A 36 -1.45 3.38 -10.83
CA GLY A 36 -1.52 2.03 -11.39
C GLY A 36 -1.95 0.94 -10.40
N VAL A 37 -2.33 1.31 -9.17
CA VAL A 37 -2.82 0.35 -8.16
C VAL A 37 -4.31 0.12 -8.36
N SER A 38 -4.67 -1.08 -8.82
CA SER A 38 -6.07 -1.43 -9.09
C SER A 38 -6.95 -1.39 -7.83
N LYS A 39 -8.24 -1.08 -7.99
CA LYS A 39 -9.21 -1.03 -6.87
C LYS A 39 -9.24 -2.32 -6.04
N GLU A 40 -9.19 -3.48 -6.71
CA GLU A 40 -9.15 -4.77 -6.01
C GLU A 40 -7.90 -4.93 -5.15
N SER A 41 -6.74 -4.49 -5.65
CA SER A 41 -5.49 -4.49 -4.91
C SER A 41 -5.52 -3.52 -3.73
N GLN A 42 -6.07 -2.31 -3.93
CA GLN A 42 -6.26 -1.35 -2.84
C GLN A 42 -7.08 -1.96 -1.70
N ILE A 43 -8.19 -2.65 -2.00
CA ILE A 43 -9.03 -3.30 -0.99
C ILE A 43 -8.27 -4.40 -0.25
N ARG A 44 -7.52 -5.26 -0.96
CA ARG A 44 -6.75 -6.34 -0.33
C ARG A 44 -5.60 -5.82 0.54
N ASN A 45 -4.94 -4.76 0.08
CA ASN A 45 -3.67 -4.30 0.66
C ASN A 45 -3.83 -3.14 1.66
N ALA A 46 -4.95 -2.41 1.64
CA ALA A 46 -5.21 -1.28 2.54
C ALA A 46 -5.03 -1.62 4.04
N PRO A 47 -5.53 -2.77 4.56
CA PRO A 47 -5.32 -3.11 5.97
C PRO A 47 -3.83 -3.23 6.31
N LYS A 48 -3.04 -3.86 5.42
CA LYS A 48 -1.61 -4.08 5.65
C LYS A 48 -0.81 -2.78 5.56
N VAL A 49 -1.10 -1.95 4.56
CA VAL A 49 -0.45 -0.64 4.41
C VAL A 49 -0.76 0.25 5.61
N ALA A 50 -1.99 0.23 6.13
CA ALA A 50 -2.35 0.99 7.33
C ALA A 50 -1.58 0.55 8.58
N GLU A 51 -1.29 -0.75 8.75
CA GLU A 51 -0.41 -1.24 9.81
C GLU A 51 1.02 -0.72 9.65
N LEU A 52 1.56 -0.75 8.43
CA LEU A 52 2.92 -0.29 8.14
C LEU A 52 3.05 1.21 8.43
N ILE A 53 2.09 2.01 7.97
CA ILE A 53 2.03 3.45 8.26
C ILE A 53 2.10 3.71 9.77
N ARG A 54 1.25 3.04 10.56
CA ARG A 54 1.25 3.19 12.03
C ARG A 54 2.57 2.77 12.66
N PHE A 55 3.22 1.74 12.13
CA PHE A 55 4.51 1.28 12.64
C PHE A 55 5.62 2.32 12.38
N PHE A 56 5.62 2.95 11.20
CA PHE A 56 6.60 3.99 10.85
C PHE A 56 6.34 5.32 11.56
N ASP A 57 5.07 5.66 11.82
CA ASP A 57 4.68 6.88 12.54
C ASP A 57 4.85 6.75 14.06
N MET A 58 5.09 5.54 14.58
CA MET A 58 5.34 5.35 16.00
C MET A 58 6.72 5.92 16.34
N PRO A 59 6.83 6.91 17.25
CA PRO A 59 8.13 7.37 17.70
C PRO A 59 8.85 6.17 18.32
N ILE A 60 10.02 5.84 17.80
CA ILE A 60 10.92 4.87 18.44
C ILE A 60 11.18 5.44 19.84
N ALA A 61 10.62 4.79 20.87
CA ALA A 61 10.95 5.12 22.25
C ALA A 61 12.45 4.84 22.42
N ALA A 62 13.24 5.92 22.47
CA ALA A 62 14.68 5.90 22.74
C ALA A 62 14.96 5.62 24.22
#